data_AF-A0A1M7N178-F1
#
_entry.id   AF-A0A1M7N178-F1
#
_cell.length_a   1.000
_cell.length_b   1.000
_cell.length_c   1.000
_cell.angle_alpha   90.00
_cell.angle_beta   90.00
_cell.angle_gamma   90.00
#
_symmetry.space_group_name_H-M   'P 1'
#
loop_
_entity.id
_entity.type
_entity.pdbx_description
1 polymer ?
#
loop_
_entity_poly.entity_id
_entity_poly.type
_entity_poly.pdbx_seq_one_letter_code
_entity_poly.pdbx_strand_id
1 'polypeptide(L)'
;MNQEIINSIMYQMSRHLDNQQQMKLKQVLEQAINNNDESEDDSFELLNRFIATKKLEGRSDKTLKYYRNTVNKMLIAIDKNAKAITTDDLRTYLTDYQSRTTVSKQSVDNVRRNLSSFFT
;
A
#
# COMPACT_ATOMS: atom_id res chain seq x y z
N MET A 1 -17.59 -16.77 -9.70
CA MET A 1 -16.24 -17.18 -10.15
C MET A 1 -15.36 -17.70 -9.01
N ASN A 2 -14.88 -16.88 -8.07
CA ASN A 2 -13.98 -17.34 -6.99
C ASN A 2 -14.59 -18.46 -6.12
N GLN A 3 -15.87 -18.33 -5.74
CA GLN A 3 -16.57 -19.36 -4.95
C GLN A 3 -16.81 -20.66 -5.74
N GLU A 4 -16.99 -20.60 -7.05
CA GLU A 4 -17.22 -21.78 -7.89
C GLU A 4 -15.93 -22.60 -8.04
N ILE A 5 -14.78 -21.91 -8.12
CA ILE A 5 -13.45 -22.52 -8.12
C ILE A 5 -13.19 -23.21 -6.77
N ILE A 6 -13.46 -22.52 -5.65
CA ILE A 6 -13.33 -23.10 -4.30
C ILE A 6 -14.19 -24.37 -4.19
N ASN A 7 -15.47 -24.28 -4.57
CA ASN A 7 -16.39 -25.42 -4.48
C ASN A 7 -15.96 -26.60 -5.38
N SER A 8 -15.43 -26.33 -6.58
CA SER A 8 -14.91 -27.35 -7.49
C SER A 8 -13.68 -28.07 -6.91
N ILE A 9 -12.72 -27.34 -6.36
CA ILE A 9 -11.52 -27.92 -5.72
C ILE A 9 -11.92 -28.72 -4.48
N MET A 10 -12.83 -28.19 -3.66
CA MET A 10 -13.35 -28.85 -2.48
C MET A 10 -14.07 -30.16 -2.80
N TYR A 11 -14.80 -30.21 -3.92
CA TYR A 11 -15.46 -31.42 -4.40
C TYR A 11 -14.44 -32.47 -4.84
N GLN A 12 -13.44 -32.08 -5.62
CA GLN A 12 -12.38 -33.00 -6.10
C GLN A 12 -11.55 -33.57 -4.94
N MET A 13 -11.28 -32.77 -3.90
CA MET A 13 -10.46 -33.18 -2.76
C MET A 13 -11.23 -33.98 -1.69
N SER A 14 -12.57 -34.02 -1.77
CA SER A 14 -13.43 -34.66 -0.75
C SER A 14 -13.15 -36.16 -0.54
N ARG A 15 -12.62 -36.85 -1.55
CA ARG A 15 -12.28 -38.29 -1.45
C ARG A 15 -10.88 -38.55 -0.89
N HIS A 16 -10.07 -37.51 -0.75
CA HIS A 16 -8.66 -37.61 -0.39
C HIS A 16 -8.36 -37.05 1.00
N LEU A 17 -9.31 -36.33 1.59
CA LEU A 17 -9.14 -35.60 2.84
C LEU A 17 -10.18 -36.03 3.87
N ASP A 18 -9.76 -36.11 5.13
CA ASP A 18 -10.71 -36.18 6.24
C ASP A 18 -11.40 -34.83 6.48
N ASN A 19 -12.43 -34.82 7.34
CA ASN A 19 -13.22 -33.62 7.62
C ASN A 19 -12.36 -32.44 8.14
N GLN A 20 -11.34 -32.73 8.96
CA GLN A 20 -10.49 -31.70 9.54
C GLN A 20 -9.57 -31.09 8.47
N GLN A 21 -9.00 -31.93 7.62
CA GLN A 21 -8.18 -31.54 6.48
C GLN A 21 -8.99 -30.76 5.44
N GLN A 22 -10.25 -31.17 5.20
CA GLN A 22 -11.16 -30.51 4.27
C GLN A 22 -11.56 -29.11 4.77
N MET A 23 -11.84 -28.95 6.07
CA MET A 23 -12.05 -27.62 6.67
C MET A 23 -10.80 -26.73 6.53
N LYS A 24 -9.61 -27.30 6.77
CA LYS A 24 -8.35 -26.55 6.63
C LYS A 24 -8.09 -26.13 5.19
N LEU A 25 -8.36 -27.01 4.22
CA LEU A 25 -8.25 -26.71 2.80
C LEU A 25 -9.19 -25.55 2.41
N LYS A 26 -10.46 -25.60 2.84
CA LYS A 26 -11.42 -24.53 2.56
C LYS A 26 -10.93 -23.18 3.10
N GLN A 27 -10.47 -23.15 4.35
CA GLN A 27 -9.93 -21.94 4.97
C GLN A 27 -8.73 -21.39 4.19
N VAL A 28 -7.79 -22.25 3.78
CA VAL A 28 -6.61 -21.83 3.02
C VAL A 28 -6.98 -21.35 1.61
N LEU A 29 -7.95 -21.98 0.95
CA LEU A 29 -8.43 -21.54 -0.37
C LEU A 29 -9.17 -20.21 -0.29
N GLU A 30 -10.05 -20.04 0.70
CA GLU A 30 -10.72 -18.76 0.96
C GLU A 30 -9.70 -17.67 1.28
N GLN A 31 -8.70 -17.95 2.11
CA GLN A 31 -7.62 -17.00 2.37
C GLN A 31 -6.79 -16.72 1.12
N ALA A 32 -6.30 -17.71 0.40
CA ALA A 32 -5.43 -17.50 -0.77
C ALA A 32 -6.15 -16.83 -1.95
N ILE A 33 -7.44 -17.10 -2.14
CA ILE A 33 -8.23 -16.52 -3.24
C ILE A 33 -8.78 -15.16 -2.84
N ASN A 34 -9.26 -14.97 -1.61
CA ASN A 34 -9.62 -13.63 -1.13
C ASN A 34 -8.39 -12.75 -0.90
N ASN A 35 -7.20 -13.35 -0.73
CA ASN A 35 -5.94 -12.64 -0.76
C ASN A 35 -5.42 -12.38 -2.18
N ASN A 36 -5.99 -13.00 -3.22
CA ASN A 36 -5.84 -12.50 -4.59
C ASN A 36 -6.83 -11.37 -4.89
N ASP A 37 -7.86 -11.21 -4.04
CA ASP A 37 -8.62 -9.97 -3.82
C ASP A 37 -8.00 -9.14 -2.65
N GLU A 38 -6.67 -9.25 -2.39
CA GLU A 38 -5.96 -8.37 -1.45
C GLU A 38 -5.98 -6.94 -1.98
N SER A 39 -6.95 -6.19 -1.45
CA SER A 39 -7.09 -4.74 -1.43
C SER A 39 -6.79 -4.04 -2.74
N GLU A 40 -7.81 -3.48 -3.40
CA GLU A 40 -7.59 -2.28 -4.22
C GLU A 40 -6.59 -1.40 -3.47
N ASP A 41 -5.42 -1.19 -4.08
CA ASP A 41 -4.34 -0.42 -3.47
C ASP A 41 -4.85 1.01 -3.26
N ASP A 42 -5.43 1.23 -2.08
CA ASP A 42 -6.09 2.46 -1.73
C ASP A 42 -5.08 3.56 -1.38
N SER A 43 -3.78 3.30 -1.54
CA SER A 43 -2.72 4.30 -1.37
C SER A 43 -2.97 5.57 -2.18
N PHE A 44 -3.45 5.43 -3.42
CA PHE A 44 -3.76 6.58 -4.27
C PHE A 44 -5.06 7.29 -3.86
N GLU A 45 -6.03 6.55 -3.32
CA GLU A 45 -7.23 7.15 -2.74
C GLU A 45 -6.90 7.91 -1.45
N LEU A 46 -6.10 7.33 -0.56
CA LEU A 46 -5.56 7.97 0.64
C LEU A 46 -4.79 9.23 0.29
N LEU A 47 -3.97 9.20 -0.77
CA LEU A 47 -3.30 10.40 -1.30
C LEU A 47 -4.32 11.46 -1.74
N ASN A 48 -5.37 11.08 -2.45
CA ASN A 48 -6.41 12.04 -2.86
C ASN A 48 -7.14 12.65 -1.67
N ARG A 49 -7.47 11.84 -0.65
CA ARG A 49 -8.07 12.32 0.61
C ARG A 49 -7.14 13.26 1.35
N PHE A 50 -5.86 12.92 1.45
CA PHE A 50 -4.84 13.79 2.03
C PHE A 50 -4.77 15.15 1.31
N ILE A 51 -4.74 15.16 -0.03
CA ILE A 51 -4.72 16.40 -0.80
C ILE A 51 -6.00 17.22 -0.60
N ALA A 52 -7.17 16.57 -0.53
CA ALA A 52 -8.43 17.25 -0.24
C ALA A 52 -8.40 17.91 1.14
N THR A 53 -7.89 17.22 2.17
CA THR A 53 -7.71 17.79 3.51
C THR A 53 -6.75 18.98 3.48
N LYS A 54 -5.60 18.88 2.80
CA LYS A 54 -4.66 20.01 2.67
C LYS A 54 -5.25 21.19 1.89
N LYS A 55 -6.15 20.94 0.95
CA LYS A 55 -6.88 21.99 0.24
C LYS A 55 -7.84 22.72 1.19
N LEU A 56 -8.57 21.99 2.04
CA LEU A 56 -9.45 22.56 3.06
C LEU A 56 -8.67 23.35 4.13
N GLU A 57 -7.43 22.97 4.45
CA GLU A 57 -6.51 23.75 5.29
C GLU A 57 -6.02 25.07 4.64
N GLY A 58 -6.43 25.36 3.40
CA GLY A 58 -6.05 26.60 2.69
C GLY A 58 -4.64 26.59 2.11
N ARG A 59 -4.06 25.40 1.83
CA ARG A 59 -2.74 25.31 1.19
C ARG A 59 -2.82 25.73 -0.28
N SER A 60 -1.80 26.46 -0.74
CA SER A 60 -1.70 26.88 -2.14
C SER A 60 -1.64 25.69 -3.10
N ASP A 61 -2.12 25.86 -4.34
CA ASP A 61 -2.05 24.82 -5.38
C ASP A 61 -0.62 24.35 -5.66
N LYS A 62 0.36 25.27 -5.58
CA LYS A 62 1.79 24.94 -5.69
C LYS A 62 2.21 23.96 -4.59
N THR A 63 1.76 24.21 -3.35
CA THR A 63 2.02 23.34 -2.21
C THR A 63 1.30 22.00 -2.35
N LEU A 64 0.03 21.98 -2.79
CA LEU A 64 -0.72 20.75 -3.04
C LEU A 64 -0.05 19.88 -4.12
N LYS A 65 0.45 20.49 -5.19
CA LYS A 65 1.21 19.78 -6.23
C LYS A 65 2.51 19.19 -5.68
N TYR A 66 3.19 19.91 -4.79
CA TYR A 66 4.38 19.41 -4.10
C TYR A 66 4.06 18.22 -3.18
N TYR A 67 2.99 18.31 -2.37
CA TYR A 67 2.47 17.19 -1.57
C TYR A 67 2.22 15.96 -2.44
N ARG A 68 1.40 16.11 -3.49
CA ARG A 68 1.02 15.00 -4.37
C ARG A 68 2.22 14.34 -5.02
N ASN A 69 3.13 15.13 -5.60
CA ASN A 69 4.31 14.59 -6.28
C ASN A 69 5.26 13.86 -5.33
N THR A 70 5.39 14.35 -4.10
CA THR A 70 6.30 13.76 -3.11
C THR A 70 5.77 12.41 -2.64
N VAL A 71 4.50 12.35 -2.23
CA VAL A 71 3.88 11.11 -1.76
C VAL A 71 3.77 10.09 -2.90
N ASN A 72 3.34 10.50 -4.10
CA ASN A 72 3.25 9.61 -5.26
C ASN A 72 4.60 8.94 -5.59
N LYS A 73 5.69 9.71 -5.63
CA LYS A 73 7.04 9.16 -5.88
C LYS A 73 7.48 8.17 -4.81
N MET A 74 7.06 8.37 -3.56
CA MET A 74 7.37 7.45 -2.47
C MET A 74 6.57 6.15 -2.61
N LEU A 75 5.25 6.23 -2.88
CA LEU A 75 4.40 5.05 -3.08
C LEU A 75 4.93 4.17 -4.23
N ILE A 76 5.24 4.76 -5.38
CA ILE A 76 5.79 4.05 -6.53
C ILE A 76 7.17 3.42 -6.22
N ALA A 77 8.00 4.09 -5.42
CA ALA A 77 9.35 3.61 -5.15
C ALA A 77 9.41 2.52 -4.07
N ILE A 78 8.52 2.59 -3.06
CA ILE A 78 8.45 1.59 -1.99
C ILE A 78 7.64 0.37 -2.45
N ASP A 79 6.71 0.55 -3.38
CA ASP A 79 5.90 -0.52 -3.97
C ASP A 79 5.19 -1.39 -2.92
N LYS A 80 4.63 -0.72 -1.92
CA LYS A 80 3.81 -1.30 -0.85
C LYS A 80 2.57 -0.43 -0.66
N ASN A 81 1.46 -1.06 -0.28
CA ASN A 81 0.29 -0.29 0.17
C ASN A 81 0.68 0.65 1.30
N ALA A 82 0.18 1.89 1.27
CA ALA A 82 0.52 2.95 2.20
C ALA A 82 0.34 2.52 3.68
N LYS A 83 -0.67 1.70 3.99
CA LYS A 83 -0.93 1.22 5.35
C LYS A 83 0.11 0.20 5.84
N ALA A 84 0.83 -0.44 4.93
CA ALA A 84 1.89 -1.41 5.21
C ALA A 84 3.30 -0.77 5.22
N ILE A 85 3.42 0.52 4.88
CA ILE A 85 4.72 1.22 4.87
C ILE A 85 5.18 1.44 6.30
N THR A 86 6.38 0.96 6.61
CA THR A 86 7.00 1.08 7.93
C THR A 86 7.98 2.25 7.99
N THR A 87 8.41 2.60 9.21
CA THR A 87 9.47 3.60 9.41
C THR A 87 10.79 3.23 8.74
N ASP A 88 11.13 1.94 8.68
CA ASP A 88 12.37 1.49 8.05
C ASP A 88 12.30 1.58 6.51
N ASP A 89 11.13 1.33 5.93
CA ASP A 89 10.88 1.58 4.50
C ASP A 89 11.09 3.06 4.16
N LEU A 90 10.55 3.96 4.98
CA LEU A 90 10.75 5.41 4.81
C LEU A 90 12.23 5.82 4.99
N ARG A 91 12.95 5.20 5.93
CA ARG A 91 14.36 5.49 6.18
C ARG A 91 15.23 5.05 4.99
N THR A 92 14.94 3.88 4.44
CA THR A 92 15.59 3.34 3.24
C THR A 92 15.30 4.25 2.04
N TYR A 93 14.02 4.56 1.80
CA TYR A 93 13.61 5.48 0.74
C TYR A 93 14.31 6.85 0.81
N LEU A 94 14.38 7.46 2.00
CA LEU A 94 15.03 8.77 2.17
C LEU A 94 16.55 8.71 1.98
N THR A 95 17.18 7.61 2.38
CA THR A 95 18.61 7.37 2.17
C THR A 95 18.92 7.24 0.68
N ASP A 96 18.12 6.47 -0.04
CA ASP A 96 18.22 6.31 -1.50
C ASP A 96 17.86 7.58 -2.27
N TYR A 97 16.92 8.37 -1.73
CA TYR A 97 16.61 9.67 -2.28
C TYR A 97 17.78 10.64 -2.14
N GLN A 98 18.47 10.62 -0.99
CA GLN A 98 19.64 11.45 -0.70
C GLN A 98 20.89 11.04 -1.50
N SER A 99 21.06 9.76 -1.82
CA SER A 99 22.23 9.26 -2.58
C SER A 99 22.24 9.74 -4.04
N ARG A 100 21.12 10.29 -4.53
CA ARG A 100 21.04 10.96 -5.84
C ARG A 100 21.89 12.23 -5.79
N THR A 101 22.91 12.30 -6.64
CA THR A 101 24.02 13.29 -6.66
C THR A 101 23.62 14.78 -6.67
N THR A 102 22.34 15.11 -6.79
CA THR A 102 21.84 16.49 -6.90
C THR A 102 20.88 16.92 -5.78
N VAL A 103 20.63 16.07 -4.78
CA VAL A 103 19.65 16.36 -3.73
C VAL A 103 20.31 17.01 -2.52
N SER A 104 19.88 18.23 -2.18
CA SER A 104 20.36 18.93 -0.98
C SER A 104 19.77 18.33 0.31
N LYS A 105 20.48 18.49 1.43
CA LYS A 105 19.98 18.08 2.76
C LYS A 105 18.62 18.70 3.08
N GLN A 106 18.42 19.98 2.74
CA GLN A 106 17.16 20.67 2.95
C GLN A 106 16.02 20.07 2.12
N SER A 107 16.31 19.61 0.90
CA SER A 107 15.34 18.90 0.06
C SER A 107 14.91 17.57 0.69
N VAL A 108 15.84 16.80 1.25
CA VAL A 108 15.53 15.55 1.98
C VAL A 108 14.65 15.84 3.20
N ASP A 109 14.98 16.88 3.97
CA ASP A 109 14.18 17.28 5.14
C ASP A 109 12.77 17.74 4.76
N ASN A 110 12.63 18.44 3.64
CA ASN A 110 11.32 18.83 3.11
C ASN A 110 10.50 17.62 2.66
N VAL A 111 11.12 16.66 1.98
CA VAL A 111 10.47 15.39 1.60
C VAL A 111 10.03 14.64 2.85
N ARG A 112 10.93 14.46 3.82
CA ARG A 112 10.62 13.80 5.10
C ARG A 112 9.43 14.45 5.81
N ARG A 113 9.41 15.78 5.95
CA ARG A 113 8.29 16.50 6.59
C ARG A 113 6.97 16.32 5.84
N ASN A 114 7.03 16.31 4.51
CA ASN A 114 5.87 16.08 3.65
C ASN A 114 5.31 14.67 3.85
N LEU A 115 6.18 13.64 3.83
CA LEU A 115 5.79 12.25 4.09
C LEU A 115 5.24 12.08 5.51
N SER A 116 5.87 12.67 6.53
CA SER A 116 5.33 12.65 7.90
C SER A 116 3.91 13.24 7.97
N SER A 117 3.64 14.32 7.24
CA SER A 117 2.30 14.90 7.19
C SER A 117 1.27 14.01 6.52
N PHE A 118 1.67 13.09 5.63
CA PHE A 118 0.76 12.15 4.98
C PHE A 118 0.36 10.99 5.89
N PHE A 119 1.28 10.54 6.75
CA PHE A 119 1.06 9.45 7.70
C PHE A 119 0.57 9.89 9.09
N THR A 120 0.29 11.19 9.28
CA THR A 120 -0.32 11.75 10.49
C THR A 120 -1.81 11.98 10.25
#